data_AF-A0A2G5V2Y8-F1
#
_entry.id   AF-A0A2G5V2Y8-F1
#
_cell.length_a   1.000
_cell.length_b   1.000
_cell.length_c   1.000
_cell.angle_alpha   90.00
_cell.angle_beta   90.00
_cell.angle_gamma   90.00
#
_symmetry.space_group_name_H-M   'P 1'
#
loop_
_entity.id
_entity.type
_entity.pdbx_description
1 polymer ?
#
loop_
_entity_poly.entity_id
_entity_poly.type
_entity_poly.pdbx_seq_one_letter_code
_entity_poly.pdbx_strand_id
1 'polypeptide(L)'
;MPICLLKLPCLVRDLVVTQLEYQDLFLLSICSRRTKFLVKEARIKISKLTFLFEQSHGYNTFSIGVFTDKCMWIPVTSLLHVPKLALKEVCKVKLDHDYEAATNIDIWCPLNGVFLNRIECANDPMAIHKAFQDHINSIFHYSDTYQLFLSTKPGGNLPNISNVTEIRILEDTVDPTFLTNVLTRYPDVRSLSIASISDGELPKDSPFFQIQNVGVRLHSVSHYFLVFFFWILNVIV
;
A
#
# COMPACT_ATOMS: atom_id res chain seq x y z
N MET A 1 -21.36 19.76 -22.70
CA MET A 1 -22.03 18.44 -22.73
C MET A 1 -21.05 17.39 -22.23
N PRO A 2 -21.41 16.54 -21.28
CA PRO A 2 -20.54 15.43 -20.89
C PRO A 2 -20.40 14.45 -22.06
N ILE A 3 -19.17 14.16 -22.46
CA ILE A 3 -18.88 13.12 -23.47
C ILE A 3 -19.10 11.77 -22.79
N CYS A 4 -19.93 10.92 -23.38
CA CYS A 4 -20.18 9.58 -22.84
C CYS A 4 -19.07 8.63 -23.30
N LEU A 5 -18.05 8.42 -22.46
CA LEU A 5 -16.90 7.54 -22.74
C LEU A 5 -17.34 6.18 -23.31
N LEU A 6 -18.38 5.56 -22.74
CA LEU A 6 -18.88 4.25 -23.16
C LEU A 6 -19.49 4.23 -24.58
N LYS A 7 -19.93 5.38 -25.10
CA LYS A 7 -20.50 5.51 -26.45
C LYS A 7 -19.44 5.78 -27.52
N LEU A 8 -18.19 6.04 -27.13
CA LEU A 8 -17.11 6.24 -28.09
C LEU A 8 -16.76 4.91 -28.79
N PRO A 9 -16.25 4.97 -30.04
CA PRO A 9 -15.70 3.79 -30.72
C PRO A 9 -14.59 3.12 -29.90
N CYS A 10 -14.45 1.80 -30.02
CA CYS A 10 -13.50 1.01 -29.20
C CYS A 10 -12.09 1.60 -29.18
N LEU A 11 -11.53 1.91 -30.35
CA LEU A 11 -10.17 2.47 -30.46
C LEU A 11 -10.02 3.81 -29.72
N VAL A 12 -11.05 4.66 -29.76
CA VAL A 12 -11.03 5.95 -29.06
C VAL A 12 -11.12 5.73 -27.55
N ARG A 13 -11.92 4.76 -27.09
CA ARG A 13 -12.00 4.41 -25.67
C ARG A 13 -10.66 3.91 -25.15
N ASP A 14 -10.03 2.99 -25.85
CA ASP A 14 -8.74 2.41 -25.43
C ASP A 14 -7.65 3.48 -25.40
N LEU A 15 -7.64 4.39 -26.39
CA LEU A 15 -6.73 5.54 -26.40
C LEU A 15 -6.97 6.47 -25.21
N VAL A 16 -8.23 6.79 -24.88
CA VAL A 16 -8.52 7.66 -23.72
C VAL A 16 -8.04 7.00 -22.43
N VAL A 17 -8.36 5.73 -22.23
CA VAL A 17 -8.01 4.99 -21.00
C VAL A 17 -6.51 4.88 -20.82
N THR A 18 -5.76 4.57 -21.87
CA THR A 18 -4.29 4.44 -21.80
C THR A 18 -3.56 5.76 -21.49
N GLN A 19 -4.24 6.90 -21.62
CA GLN A 19 -3.70 8.24 -21.31
C GLN A 19 -4.10 8.74 -19.90
N LEU A 20 -4.98 8.03 -19.20
CA LEU A 20 -5.40 8.39 -17.85
C LEU A 20 -4.30 8.11 -16.82
N GLU A 21 -4.25 8.93 -15.79
CA GLU A 21 -3.40 8.68 -14.62
C GLU A 21 -3.93 7.47 -13.82
N TYR A 22 -3.07 6.86 -12.99
CA TYR A 22 -3.48 5.69 -12.20
C TYR A 22 -4.66 5.97 -11.27
N GLN A 23 -4.76 7.19 -10.74
CA GLN A 23 -5.88 7.61 -9.92
C GLN A 23 -7.19 7.62 -10.71
N ASP A 24 -7.17 8.20 -11.90
CA ASP A 24 -8.34 8.26 -12.79
C ASP A 24 -8.77 6.88 -13.25
N LEU A 25 -7.81 6.00 -13.56
CA LEU A 25 -8.06 4.60 -13.90
C LEU A 25 -8.75 3.87 -12.75
N PHE A 26 -8.28 4.07 -11.52
CA PHE A 26 -8.91 3.49 -10.34
C PHE A 26 -10.34 4.02 -10.14
N LEU A 27 -10.55 5.34 -10.15
CA LEU A 27 -11.87 5.94 -9.99
C LEU A 27 -12.84 5.49 -11.10
N LEU A 28 -12.37 5.46 -12.35
CA LEU A 28 -13.16 4.98 -13.48
C LEU A 28 -13.56 3.51 -13.29
N SER A 29 -12.68 2.69 -12.75
CA SER A 29 -12.95 1.27 -12.53
C SER A 29 -14.02 0.98 -11.48
N ILE A 30 -14.19 1.86 -10.47
CA ILE A 30 -15.19 1.67 -9.41
C ILE A 30 -16.56 2.25 -9.77
N CYS A 31 -16.67 3.06 -10.83
CA CYS A 31 -17.93 3.66 -11.27
C CYS A 31 -18.98 2.64 -11.73
N SER A 32 -18.58 1.58 -12.43
CA SER A 32 -19.48 0.55 -12.95
C SER A 32 -18.74 -0.69 -13.44
N ARG A 33 -19.46 -1.81 -13.61
CA ARG A 33 -18.91 -3.02 -14.25
C ARG A 33 -18.40 -2.76 -15.68
N ARG A 34 -19.06 -1.88 -16.45
CA ARG A 34 -18.68 -1.55 -17.83
C ARG A 34 -17.38 -0.77 -17.89
N THR A 35 -17.21 0.20 -16.99
CA THR A 35 -15.98 1.01 -16.92
C THR A 35 -14.82 0.20 -16.35
N LYS A 36 -15.07 -0.68 -15.36
CA LYS A 36 -14.08 -1.67 -14.90
C LYS A 36 -13.56 -2.54 -16.03
N PHE A 37 -14.46 -3.12 -16.83
CA PHE A 37 -14.08 -3.96 -17.96
C PHE A 37 -13.21 -3.19 -18.96
N LEU A 38 -13.58 -1.95 -19.26
CA LEU A 38 -12.82 -1.07 -20.14
C LEU A 38 -11.42 -0.73 -19.61
N VAL A 39 -11.25 -0.49 -18.30
CA VAL A 39 -9.92 -0.31 -17.69
C VAL A 39 -9.10 -1.61 -17.79
N LYS A 40 -9.72 -2.76 -17.50
CA LYS A 40 -9.06 -4.07 -17.56
C LYS A 40 -8.57 -4.44 -18.97
N GLU A 41 -9.37 -4.16 -19.99
CA GLU A 41 -9.04 -4.43 -21.40
C GLU A 41 -7.93 -3.53 -21.94
N ALA A 42 -7.70 -2.36 -21.33
CA ALA A 42 -6.60 -1.48 -21.70
C ALA A 42 -5.21 -2.05 -21.35
N ARG A 43 -5.15 -3.14 -20.57
CA ARG A 43 -3.93 -3.87 -20.23
C ARG A 43 -2.79 -3.00 -19.68
N ILE A 44 -3.14 -2.06 -18.80
CA ILE A 44 -2.20 -1.13 -18.19
C ILE A 44 -1.16 -1.90 -17.38
N LYS A 45 0.10 -1.84 -17.83
CA LYS A 45 1.25 -2.45 -17.14
C LYS A 45 1.80 -1.48 -16.11
N ILE A 46 2.20 -2.00 -14.96
CA ILE A 46 2.85 -1.24 -13.88
C ILE A 46 4.14 -1.94 -13.45
N SER A 47 5.12 -1.17 -12.99
CA SER A 47 6.46 -1.67 -12.62
C SER A 47 6.45 -2.41 -11.29
N LYS A 48 5.97 -1.76 -10.23
CA LYS A 48 5.94 -2.30 -8.87
C LYS A 48 4.76 -1.70 -8.12
N LEU A 49 3.80 -2.54 -7.74
CA LEU A 49 2.71 -2.10 -6.88
C LEU A 49 3.20 -2.09 -5.43
N THR A 50 2.96 -0.97 -4.75
CA THR A 50 3.41 -0.77 -3.38
C THR A 50 2.25 -0.30 -2.51
N PHE A 51 2.22 -0.83 -1.29
CA PHE A 51 1.23 -0.49 -0.28
C PHE A 51 1.91 0.28 0.84
N LEU A 52 1.24 1.32 1.32
CA LEU A 52 1.70 2.13 2.44
C LEU A 52 0.62 2.09 3.51
N PHE A 53 0.98 1.62 4.69
CA PHE A 53 0.10 1.56 5.85
C PHE A 53 0.61 2.49 6.93
N GLU A 54 -0.19 3.50 7.24
CA GLU A 54 0.16 4.57 8.17
C GLU A 54 -0.91 4.75 9.23
N GLN A 55 -0.50 5.05 10.46
CA GLN A 55 -1.42 5.48 11.50
C GLN A 55 -1.34 7.00 11.68
N SER A 56 -2.32 7.73 11.15
CA SER A 56 -2.36 9.19 11.15
C SER A 56 -3.57 9.72 11.94
N HIS A 57 -3.33 10.65 12.87
CA HIS A 57 -4.38 11.34 13.64
C HIS A 57 -5.44 10.43 14.31
N GLY A 58 -5.05 9.22 14.73
CA GLY A 58 -5.94 8.25 15.37
C GLY A 58 -6.68 7.32 14.40
N TYR A 59 -6.44 7.44 13.10
CA TYR A 59 -6.99 6.60 12.05
C TYR A 59 -5.90 5.78 11.35
N ASN A 60 -6.29 4.63 10.81
CA ASN A 60 -5.42 3.85 9.95
C ASN A 60 -5.68 4.26 8.50
N THR A 61 -4.63 4.66 7.80
CA THR A 61 -4.63 4.97 6.37
C THR A 61 -3.92 3.86 5.61
N PHE A 62 -4.56 3.37 4.56
CA PHE A 62 -4.03 2.36 3.67
C PHE A 62 -3.96 2.92 2.25
N SER A 63 -2.75 3.26 1.82
CA SER A 63 -2.46 3.91 0.53
C SER A 63 -1.86 2.93 -0.46
N ILE A 64 -2.23 3.08 -1.73
CA ILE A 64 -1.78 2.23 -2.83
C ILE A 64 -1.10 3.11 -3.86
N GLY A 65 0.07 2.70 -4.33
CA GLY A 65 0.86 3.43 -5.31
C GLY A 65 1.62 2.52 -6.25
N VAL A 66 2.08 3.10 -7.34
CA VAL A 66 3.03 2.50 -8.26
C VAL A 66 4.40 3.11 -7.96
N PHE A 67 5.36 2.27 -7.61
CA PHE A 67 6.75 2.67 -7.43
C PHE A 67 7.49 2.49 -8.75
N THR A 68 8.00 3.58 -9.30
CA THR A 68 8.68 3.60 -10.59
C THR A 68 10.18 3.37 -10.44
N ASP A 69 10.84 2.95 -11.53
CA ASP A 69 12.29 2.76 -11.56
C ASP A 69 13.08 4.03 -11.25
N LYS A 70 12.45 5.20 -11.42
CA LYS A 70 12.98 6.52 -11.04
C LYS A 70 12.85 6.81 -9.54
N CYS A 71 12.54 5.80 -8.73
CA CYS A 71 12.29 5.91 -7.29
C CYS A 71 11.16 6.89 -6.93
N MET A 72 10.20 7.10 -7.83
CA MET A 72 9.04 7.95 -7.58
C MET A 72 7.83 7.11 -7.22
N TRP A 73 7.14 7.52 -6.16
CA TRP A 73 5.83 7.01 -5.78
C TRP A 73 4.74 7.77 -6.53
N ILE A 74 3.97 7.07 -7.36
CA ILE A 74 2.79 7.62 -8.03
C ILE A 74 1.54 7.04 -7.36
N PRO A 75 0.74 7.86 -6.67
CA PRO A 75 -0.39 7.35 -5.91
C PRO A 75 -1.53 6.89 -6.85
N VAL A 76 -2.23 5.84 -6.43
CA VAL A 76 -3.43 5.31 -7.10
C VAL A 76 -4.68 5.72 -6.30
N THR A 77 -4.68 5.43 -5.01
CA THR A 77 -5.80 5.73 -4.10
C THR A 77 -5.32 5.63 -2.66
N SER A 78 -6.16 6.10 -1.74
CA SER A 78 -5.98 5.92 -0.30
C SER A 78 -7.30 5.53 0.35
N LEU A 79 -7.24 4.66 1.35
CA LEU A 79 -8.36 4.23 2.17
C LEU A 79 -8.15 4.74 3.59
N LEU A 80 -9.11 5.50 4.11
CA LEU A 80 -9.16 5.94 5.50
C LEU A 80 -10.22 5.14 6.25
N HIS A 81 -9.81 4.36 7.23
CA HIS A 81 -10.77 3.62 8.05
C HIS A 81 -11.38 4.56 9.10
N VAL A 82 -12.70 4.72 9.07
CA VAL A 82 -13.44 5.60 10.00
C VAL A 82 -14.48 4.79 10.77
N PRO A 83 -14.78 5.12 12.03
CA PRO A 83 -15.79 4.38 12.81
C PRO A 83 -17.21 4.57 12.27
N LYS A 84 -17.48 5.69 11.60
CA LYS A 84 -18.78 6.01 11.01
C LYS A 84 -18.61 6.96 9.83
N LEU A 85 -19.36 6.71 8.76
CA LEU A 85 -19.40 7.54 7.56
C LEU A 85 -20.29 8.77 7.74
N ALA A 86 -19.96 9.84 7.03
CA ALA A 86 -20.84 11.01 6.92
C ALA A 86 -22.02 10.70 5.98
N LEU A 87 -23.22 10.56 6.56
CA LEU A 87 -24.43 10.04 5.90
C LEU A 87 -24.84 10.75 4.59
N LYS A 88 -24.45 12.01 4.38
CA LYS A 88 -24.89 12.80 3.22
C LYS A 88 -24.19 12.43 1.91
N GLU A 89 -23.03 11.77 1.99
CA GLU A 89 -22.14 11.56 0.84
C GLU A 89 -21.78 10.08 0.63
N VAL A 90 -22.53 9.18 1.26
CA VAL A 90 -22.28 7.74 1.16
C VAL A 90 -22.65 7.23 -0.22
N CYS A 91 -21.66 6.76 -0.96
CA CYS A 91 -21.83 5.97 -2.17
C CYS A 91 -21.58 4.48 -1.87
N LYS A 92 -22.18 3.61 -2.67
CA LYS A 92 -21.90 2.18 -2.62
C LYS A 92 -20.90 1.83 -3.70
N VAL A 93 -19.72 1.37 -3.31
CA VAL A 93 -18.70 0.89 -4.22
C VAL A 93 -18.74 -0.63 -4.27
N LYS A 94 -18.78 -1.18 -5.49
CA LYS A 94 -18.62 -2.62 -5.73
C LYS A 94 -17.18 -2.92 -6.09
N LEU A 95 -16.46 -3.57 -5.20
CA LEU A 95 -15.12 -4.09 -5.41
C LEU A 95 -15.20 -5.52 -5.94
N ASP A 96 -14.05 -6.16 -6.15
CA ASP A 96 -14.04 -7.54 -6.63
C ASP A 96 -14.72 -8.53 -5.70
N HIS A 97 -15.13 -9.66 -6.29
CA HIS A 97 -15.93 -10.69 -5.63
C HIS A 97 -17.29 -10.17 -5.10
N ASP A 98 -17.85 -9.16 -5.79
CA ASP A 98 -19.10 -8.48 -5.42
C ASP A 98 -19.09 -7.90 -3.99
N TYR A 99 -17.90 -7.62 -3.45
CA TYR A 99 -17.77 -6.97 -2.16
C TYR A 99 -18.34 -5.54 -2.24
N GLU A 100 -19.41 -5.28 -1.50
CA GLU A 100 -20.01 -3.95 -1.42
C GLU A 100 -19.53 -3.19 -0.19
N ALA A 101 -18.95 -2.01 -0.41
CA ALA A 101 -18.54 -1.09 0.63
C ALA A 101 -19.42 0.17 0.58
N ALA A 102 -19.94 0.59 1.73
CA ALA A 102 -20.43 1.95 1.89
C ALA A 102 -19.20 2.85 2.09
N THR A 103 -19.10 3.91 1.31
CA THR A 103 -17.91 4.77 1.29
C THR A 103 -18.25 6.22 1.10
N ASN A 104 -17.43 7.12 1.65
CA ASN A 104 -17.36 8.50 1.18
C ASN A 104 -16.12 8.61 0.29
N ILE A 105 -16.24 9.30 -0.84
CA ILE A 105 -15.12 9.55 -1.73
C ILE A 105 -14.86 11.04 -1.73
N ASP A 106 -13.70 11.44 -1.25
CA ASP A 106 -13.25 12.81 -1.21
C ASP A 106 -11.92 12.98 -1.96
N ILE A 107 -11.61 14.23 -2.28
CA ILE A 107 -10.33 14.60 -2.84
C ILE A 107 -9.59 15.32 -1.72
N TRP A 108 -8.45 14.77 -1.31
CA TRP A 108 -7.58 15.41 -0.34
C TRP A 108 -6.27 15.82 -0.99
N CYS A 109 -5.69 16.91 -0.49
CA CYS A 109 -4.41 17.41 -0.97
C CYS A 109 -3.37 17.18 0.14
N PRO A 110 -2.39 16.28 -0.04
CA PRO A 110 -1.22 16.21 0.82
C PRO A 110 -0.39 17.49 0.67
N LEU A 111 0.50 17.73 1.63
CA LEU A 111 1.39 18.90 1.69
C LEU A 111 2.26 19.12 0.43
N ASN A 112 2.38 18.10 -0.44
CA ASN A 112 3.10 18.17 -1.71
C ASN A 112 2.28 18.77 -2.88
N GLY A 113 1.02 19.16 -2.66
CA GLY A 113 0.16 19.77 -3.68
C GLY A 113 -0.48 18.79 -4.66
N VAL A 114 -0.30 17.48 -4.50
CA VAL A 114 -0.83 16.46 -5.41
C VAL A 114 -2.18 15.97 -4.92
N PHE A 115 -3.27 16.33 -5.59
CA PHE A 115 -4.58 15.80 -5.22
C PHE A 115 -4.61 14.27 -5.28
N LEU A 116 -5.13 13.66 -4.23
CA LEU A 116 -5.32 12.23 -4.11
C LEU A 116 -6.77 11.95 -3.79
N ASN A 117 -7.36 10.99 -4.50
CA ASN A 117 -8.64 10.43 -4.08
C ASN A 117 -8.46 9.65 -2.77
N ARG A 118 -9.37 9.89 -1.83
CA ARG A 118 -9.47 9.14 -0.59
C ARG A 118 -10.86 8.53 -0.49
N ILE A 119 -10.86 7.31 0.00
CA ILE A 119 -12.06 6.54 0.26
C ILE A 119 -12.14 6.38 1.76
N GLU A 120 -13.17 6.93 2.37
CA GLU A 120 -13.49 6.64 3.76
C GLU A 120 -14.35 5.38 3.80
N CYS A 121 -14.05 4.46 4.72
CA CYS A 121 -14.82 3.23 4.87
C CYS A 121 -14.93 2.82 6.34
N ALA A 122 -16.13 2.39 6.73
CA ALA A 122 -16.41 1.86 8.07
C ALA A 122 -16.46 0.32 8.13
N ASN A 123 -16.20 -0.35 7.00
CA ASN A 123 -16.16 -1.81 6.94
C ASN A 123 -14.95 -2.38 7.69
N ASP A 124 -15.00 -3.68 8.03
CA ASP A 124 -13.87 -4.40 8.64
C ASP A 124 -12.54 -4.13 7.89
N PRO A 125 -11.48 -3.64 8.58
CA PRO A 125 -10.20 -3.28 7.96
C PRO A 125 -9.56 -4.44 7.18
N MET A 126 -9.65 -5.67 7.67
CA MET A 126 -8.97 -6.80 7.04
C MET A 126 -9.68 -7.23 5.76
N ALA A 127 -11.01 -7.21 5.75
CA ALA A 127 -11.81 -7.50 4.58
C ALA A 127 -11.62 -6.44 3.48
N ILE A 128 -11.63 -5.15 3.85
CA ILE A 128 -11.51 -4.06 2.86
C ILE A 128 -10.11 -3.99 2.26
N HIS A 129 -9.03 -4.21 3.03
CA HIS A 129 -7.66 -4.26 2.48
C HIS A 129 -7.53 -5.34 1.41
N LYS A 130 -8.09 -6.53 1.67
CA LYS A 130 -8.06 -7.65 0.71
C LYS A 130 -8.89 -7.34 -0.54
N ALA A 131 -10.10 -6.82 -0.36
CA ALA A 131 -10.96 -6.43 -1.48
C ALA A 131 -10.31 -5.34 -2.37
N PHE A 132 -9.60 -4.38 -1.77
CA PHE A 132 -8.83 -3.37 -2.50
C PHE A 132 -7.65 -3.99 -3.26
N GLN A 133 -6.87 -4.86 -2.61
CA GLN A 133 -5.78 -5.57 -3.28
C GLN A 133 -6.29 -6.34 -4.51
N ASP A 134 -7.36 -7.11 -4.34
CA ASP A 134 -7.94 -7.92 -5.41
C ASP A 134 -8.48 -7.03 -6.55
N HIS A 135 -9.13 -5.91 -6.21
CA HIS A 135 -9.62 -4.96 -7.20
C HIS A 135 -8.49 -4.33 -8.02
N ILE A 136 -7.43 -3.88 -7.36
CA ILE A 136 -6.23 -3.31 -8.00
C ILE A 136 -5.57 -4.33 -8.93
N ASN A 137 -5.44 -5.58 -8.50
CA ASN A 137 -4.91 -6.67 -9.34
C ASN A 137 -5.79 -6.97 -10.55
N SER A 138 -7.10 -6.71 -10.47
CA SER A 138 -7.99 -6.95 -11.61
C SER A 138 -7.86 -5.90 -12.72
N ILE A 139 -7.42 -4.68 -12.36
CA ILE A 139 -7.37 -3.54 -13.29
C ILE A 139 -5.96 -3.22 -13.78
N PHE A 140 -4.93 -3.52 -13.00
CA PHE A 140 -3.53 -3.38 -13.41
C PHE A 140 -2.93 -4.74 -13.70
N HIS A 141 -2.25 -4.85 -14.84
CA HIS A 141 -1.58 -6.07 -15.26
C HIS A 141 -0.23 -6.15 -14.55
N TYR A 142 -0.28 -6.61 -13.31
CA TYR A 142 0.86 -6.83 -12.43
C TYR A 142 0.80 -8.24 -11.86
N SER A 143 1.91 -8.97 -11.95
CA SER A 143 1.98 -10.38 -11.54
C SER A 143 3.16 -10.69 -10.61
N ASP A 144 3.88 -9.66 -10.19
CA ASP A 144 5.04 -9.80 -9.30
C ASP A 144 4.63 -9.56 -7.83
N THR A 145 5.61 -9.58 -6.95
CA THR A 145 5.50 -9.51 -5.50
C THR A 145 5.46 -8.07 -5.00
N TYR A 146 4.68 -7.82 -3.96
CA TYR A 146 4.45 -6.46 -3.49
C TYR A 146 5.53 -5.97 -2.54
N GLN A 147 5.66 -4.64 -2.54
CA GLN A 147 6.38 -3.92 -1.52
C GLN A 147 5.39 -3.32 -0.52
N LEU A 148 5.74 -3.36 0.77
CA LEU A 148 4.92 -2.83 1.86
C LEU A 148 5.72 -1.84 2.71
N PHE A 149 5.21 -0.63 2.83
CA PHE A 149 5.71 0.42 3.71
C PHE A 149 4.85 0.49 4.96
N LEU A 150 5.50 0.50 6.13
CA LEU A 150 4.87 0.56 7.43
C LEU A 150 5.32 1.82 8.17
N SER A 151 4.39 2.72 8.47
CA SER A 151 4.58 3.80 9.47
C SER A 151 3.50 3.67 10.54
N THR A 152 3.70 2.74 11.45
CA THR A 152 2.72 2.43 12.48
C THR A 152 3.39 2.25 13.82
N LYS A 153 2.67 2.64 14.87
CA LYS A 153 3.11 2.38 16.24
C LYS A 153 3.07 0.87 16.55
N PRO A 154 3.94 0.40 17.47
CA PRO A 154 3.88 -0.97 17.99
C PRO A 154 2.48 -1.32 18.51
N GLY A 155 2.00 -2.54 18.20
CA GLY A 155 0.71 -3.06 18.69
C GLY A 155 -0.52 -2.74 17.82
N GLY A 156 -0.37 -2.00 16.72
CA GLY A 156 -1.43 -1.83 15.73
C GLY A 156 -1.67 -3.09 14.88
N ASN A 157 -2.89 -3.25 14.35
CA ASN A 157 -3.19 -4.32 13.39
C ASN A 157 -2.41 -4.09 12.08
N LEU A 158 -1.71 -5.13 11.61
CA LEU A 158 -1.03 -5.11 10.31
C LEU A 158 -2.05 -5.24 9.17
N PRO A 159 -1.77 -4.68 7.98
CA PRO A 159 -2.70 -4.76 6.87
C PRO A 159 -2.86 -6.21 6.36
N ASN A 160 -3.96 -6.48 5.66
CA ASN A 160 -4.24 -7.82 5.13
C ASN A 160 -3.90 -7.86 3.63
N ILE A 161 -2.62 -8.08 3.33
CA ILE A 161 -2.08 -8.11 1.97
C ILE A 161 -1.33 -9.42 1.80
N SER A 162 -1.61 -10.16 0.74
CA SER A 162 -0.86 -11.38 0.38
C SER A 162 0.30 -11.06 -0.58
N ASN A 163 1.27 -11.97 -0.72
CA ASN A 163 2.35 -11.89 -1.72
C ASN A 163 3.33 -10.71 -1.53
N VAL A 164 3.66 -10.39 -0.28
CA VAL A 164 4.64 -9.34 0.09
C VAL A 164 6.02 -9.96 0.26
N THR A 165 7.02 -9.46 -0.47
CA THR A 165 8.42 -9.93 -0.38
C THR A 165 9.39 -8.84 0.07
N GLU A 166 8.95 -7.57 0.04
CA GLU A 166 9.77 -6.43 0.43
C GLU A 166 9.02 -5.59 1.47
N ILE A 167 9.67 -5.32 2.59
CA ILE A 167 9.12 -4.46 3.64
C ILE A 167 10.08 -3.31 3.93
N ARG A 168 9.53 -2.10 4.05
CA ARG A 168 10.24 -0.94 4.59
C ARG A 168 9.48 -0.41 5.80
N ILE A 169 10.11 -0.44 6.97
CA ILE A 169 9.58 0.19 8.18
C ILE A 169 10.12 1.62 8.20
N LEU A 170 9.20 2.58 8.19
CA LEU A 170 9.49 4.01 8.08
C LEU A 170 9.87 4.64 9.42
N GLU A 171 9.58 3.97 10.53
CA GLU A 171 9.98 4.39 11.89
C GLU A 171 11.50 4.44 12.07
N ASP A 172 11.95 5.37 12.91
CA ASP A 172 13.36 5.59 13.23
C ASP A 172 13.95 4.47 14.08
N THR A 173 13.16 3.97 15.02
CA THR A 173 13.49 2.86 15.92
C THR A 173 12.38 1.82 15.84
N VAL A 174 12.78 0.55 15.69
CA VAL A 174 11.86 -0.57 15.56
C VAL A 174 11.97 -1.45 16.80
N ASP A 175 10.85 -1.66 17.47
CA ASP A 175 10.76 -2.59 18.58
C ASP A 175 10.94 -4.05 18.10
N PRO A 176 11.78 -4.86 18.77
CA PRO A 176 12.01 -6.26 18.40
C PRO A 176 10.72 -7.10 18.32
N THR A 177 9.77 -6.91 19.24
CA THR A 177 8.53 -7.70 19.25
C THR A 177 7.62 -7.31 18.10
N PHE A 178 7.53 -6.02 17.78
CA PHE A 178 6.84 -5.54 16.59
C PHE A 178 7.48 -6.09 15.31
N LEU A 179 8.81 -6.07 15.21
CA LEU A 179 9.52 -6.63 14.07
C LEU A 179 9.23 -8.12 13.89
N THR A 180 9.29 -8.92 14.97
CA THR A 180 8.92 -10.33 14.92
C THR A 180 7.48 -10.51 14.45
N ASN A 181 6.53 -9.75 14.97
CA ASN A 181 5.12 -9.82 14.54
C ASN A 181 4.94 -9.52 13.05
N VAL A 182 5.66 -8.52 12.51
CA VAL A 182 5.66 -8.19 11.09
C VAL A 182 6.18 -9.37 10.26
N LEU A 183 7.31 -9.95 10.63
CA LEU A 183 7.92 -11.04 9.86
C LEU A 183 7.16 -12.36 9.99
N THR A 184 6.49 -12.61 11.12
CA THR A 184 5.56 -13.73 11.26
C THR A 184 4.32 -13.54 10.38
N ARG A 185 3.83 -12.30 10.22
CA ARG A 185 2.70 -11.99 9.33
C ARG A 185 3.06 -12.15 7.86
N TYR A 186 4.30 -11.85 7.50
CA TYR A 186 4.81 -11.89 6.12
C TYR A 186 6.03 -12.82 6.02
N PRO A 187 5.81 -14.14 6.01
CA PRO A 187 6.90 -15.12 6.05
C PRO A 187 7.75 -15.16 4.77
N ASP A 188 7.20 -14.71 3.64
CA ASP A 188 7.88 -14.74 2.33
C ASP A 188 8.81 -13.51 2.09
N VAL A 189 9.02 -12.68 3.12
CA VAL A 189 9.84 -11.48 3.02
C VAL A 189 11.31 -11.83 2.79
N ARG A 190 11.88 -11.27 1.73
CA ARG A 190 13.28 -11.44 1.34
C ARG A 190 14.10 -10.19 1.53
N SER A 191 13.45 -9.02 1.52
CA SER A 191 14.11 -7.73 1.68
C SER A 191 13.42 -6.93 2.79
N LEU A 192 14.20 -6.48 3.76
CA LEU A 192 13.75 -5.65 4.86
C LEU A 192 14.60 -4.38 4.93
N SER A 193 13.94 -3.24 5.03
CA SER A 193 14.59 -1.96 5.27
C SER A 193 14.08 -1.32 6.56
N ILE A 194 15.00 -1.04 7.48
CA ILE A 194 14.74 -0.43 8.79
C ILE A 194 15.78 0.67 9.06
N ALA A 195 15.49 1.62 9.95
CA ALA A 195 16.48 2.62 10.36
C ALA A 195 17.36 2.10 11.50
N SER A 196 16.75 1.67 12.60
CA SER A 196 17.44 1.02 13.73
C SER A 196 16.49 0.10 14.50
N ILE A 197 17.05 -0.78 15.32
CA ILE A 197 16.29 -1.61 16.28
C ILE A 197 16.51 -0.99 17.66
N SER A 198 15.43 -0.82 18.42
CA SER A 198 15.53 -0.27 19.79
C SER A 198 16.27 -1.22 20.72
N ASP A 199 16.71 -0.70 21.87
CA ASP A 199 17.40 -1.50 22.90
C ASP A 199 16.54 -2.72 23.30
N GLY A 200 17.06 -3.91 23.02
CA GLY A 200 16.39 -5.19 23.22
C GLY A 200 17.05 -6.28 22.39
N GLU A 201 17.12 -7.50 22.93
CA GLU A 201 17.64 -8.64 22.17
C GLU A 201 16.55 -9.20 21.25
N LEU A 202 16.87 -9.38 19.97
CA LEU A 202 16.05 -10.20 19.09
C LEU A 202 16.17 -11.67 19.55
N PRO A 203 15.06 -12.42 19.61
CA PRO A 203 15.10 -13.86 19.87
C PRO A 203 16.05 -14.55 18.89
N LYS A 204 16.82 -15.54 19.36
CA LYS A 204 17.79 -16.27 18.50
C LYS A 204 17.13 -16.97 17.31
N ASP A 205 15.87 -17.35 17.48
CA ASP A 205 14.99 -17.98 16.50
C ASP A 205 14.15 -16.95 15.72
N SER A 206 14.44 -15.65 15.84
CA SER A 206 13.70 -14.60 15.14
C SER A 206 13.75 -14.81 13.62
N PRO A 207 12.61 -14.69 12.91
CA PRO A 207 12.56 -14.73 11.44
C PRO A 207 13.47 -13.69 10.78
N PHE A 208 13.86 -12.63 11.51
CA PHE A 208 14.79 -11.61 11.06
C PHE A 208 16.09 -12.19 10.49
N PHE A 209 16.64 -13.23 11.13
CA PHE A 209 17.90 -13.84 10.71
C PHE A 209 17.80 -14.67 9.42
N GLN A 210 16.59 -14.92 8.93
CA GLN A 210 16.34 -15.66 7.70
C GLN A 210 16.17 -14.73 6.49
N ILE A 211 16.16 -13.42 6.70
CA ILE A 211 15.98 -12.42 5.64
C ILE A 211 17.25 -12.33 4.80
N GLN A 212 17.07 -12.42 3.48
CA GLN A 212 18.19 -12.45 2.53
C GLN A 212 18.90 -11.09 2.41
N ASN A 213 18.13 -9.99 2.41
CA ASN A 213 18.64 -8.65 2.23
C ASN A 213 18.12 -7.74 3.35
N VAL A 214 19.03 -7.19 4.15
CA VAL A 214 18.70 -6.21 5.19
C VAL A 214 19.38 -4.89 4.84
N GLY A 215 18.58 -3.86 4.60
CA GLY A 215 19.04 -2.50 4.33
C GLY A 215 18.83 -1.58 5.53
N VAL A 216 19.91 -1.00 6.04
CA VAL A 216 19.84 -0.01 7.13
C VAL A 216 19.74 1.39 6.53
N ARG A 217 18.67 2.13 6.83
CA ARG A 217 18.50 3.53 6.41
C ARG A 217 19.36 4.41 7.32
N LEU A 218 20.28 5.15 6.71
CA LEU A 218 21.12 6.09 7.45
C LEU A 218 20.35 7.36 7.74
N HIS A 219 20.24 7.70 9.02
CA HIS A 219 19.82 9.04 9.41
C HIS A 219 20.86 10.05 8.92
N SER A 220 20.41 11.10 8.24
CA SER A 220 21.24 12.29 8.08
C SER A 220 21.37 12.94 9.46
N VAL A 221 22.53 12.72 10.06
CA VAL A 221 23.08 13.36 11.27
C VAL A 221 22.45 12.93 12.60
N SER A 222 22.92 11.83 13.18
CA SER A 222 23.58 11.82 14.51
C SER A 222 24.00 10.41 14.94
N HIS A 223 25.28 10.29 15.27
CA HIS A 223 26.04 9.20 15.90
C HIS A 223 25.29 7.99 16.49
N TYR A 224 24.92 7.00 15.68
CA TYR A 224 24.70 5.60 16.17
C TYR A 224 25.21 4.54 15.19
N PHE A 225 26.32 4.83 14.51
CA PHE A 225 26.92 3.92 13.51
C PHE A 225 27.68 2.71 14.09
N LEU A 226 27.68 2.50 15.42
CA LEU A 226 28.59 1.52 16.04
C LEU A 226 27.93 0.29 16.69
N VAL A 227 26.60 0.21 16.79
CA VAL A 227 25.97 -0.95 17.45
C VAL A 227 25.62 -2.08 16.47
N PHE A 228 25.24 -1.78 15.22
CA PHE A 228 24.82 -2.81 14.27
C PHE A 228 25.99 -3.64 13.69
N PHE A 229 27.17 -3.04 13.51
CA PHE A 229 28.34 -3.75 12.98
C PHE A 229 28.97 -4.73 13.99
N PHE A 230 28.80 -4.51 15.30
CA PHE A 230 29.31 -5.41 16.33
C PHE A 230 28.44 -6.65 16.56
N TRP A 231 27.18 -6.64 16.11
CA TRP A 231 26.28 -7.77 16.31
C TRP A 231 26.41 -8.83 15.20
N ILE A 232 26.57 -8.41 13.94
CA ILE A 232 26.78 -9.34 12.82
C ILE A 232 28.10 -10.12 12.96
N LEU A 233 29.11 -9.54 13.61
CA LEU A 233 30.39 -10.22 13.86
C LEU A 233 30.38 -11.20 15.03
N ASN A 234 29.43 -11.12 15.97
CA ASN A 234 29.36 -12.03 17.13
C ASN A 234 28.44 -13.24 16.94
N VAL A 235 27.74 -13.35 15.80
CA VAL A 235 26.89 -14.51 15.46
C VAL A 235 27.54 -15.44 14.43
N ILE A 236 28.70 -15.06 13.86
CA ILE A 236 29.47 -15.87 12.89
C ILE A 236 30.80 -16.36 13.50
N VAL A 237 30.83 -16.68 14.80
CA VAL A 237 31.94 -17.45 15.42
C VAL A 237 31.38 -18.63 16.18
#